data_AF-B1ZIQ1-F1
#
_entry.id   AF-B1ZIQ1-F1
#
_cell.length_a   1.000
_cell.length_b   1.000
_cell.length_c   1.000
_cell.angle_alpha   90.00
_cell.angle_beta   90.00
_cell.angle_gamma   90.00
#
_symmetry.space_group_name_H-M   'P 1'
#
loop_
_entity.id
_entity.type
_entity.pdbx_description
1 polymer ?
#
loop_
_entity_poly.entity_id
_entity_poly.type
_entity_poly.pdbx_seq_one_letter_code
_entity_poly.pdbx_strand_id
1 'polypeptide(L)' 'MNSILVVALICASSVQMPDCSRETALDVIIGPAHTLQECLIQGPVLAASAGHGGDTNTYVKTRCEQRKER' A
#
# COMPACT_ATOMS: atom_id res chain seq x y z
N MET A 1 -18.96 -4.08 -10.48
CA MET A 1 -18.88 -4.47 -9.03
C MET A 1 -17.90 -3.52 -8.40
N ASN A 2 -18.20 -2.87 -7.27
CA ASN A 2 -17.25 -1.93 -6.65
C ASN A 2 -16.04 -2.68 -6.07
N SER A 3 -15.05 -2.97 -6.92
CA SER A 3 -13.81 -3.60 -6.49
C SER A 3 -12.89 -2.53 -5.90
N ILE A 4 -12.40 -2.77 -4.68
CA ILE A 4 -11.43 -1.92 -4.01
C ILE A 4 -10.05 -2.48 -4.31
N LEU A 5 -9.08 -1.59 -4.46
CA LEU A 5 -7.67 -1.93 -4.58
C LEU A 5 -6.97 -1.49 -3.30
N VAL A 6 -6.23 -2.41 -2.72
CA VAL A 6 -5.18 -2.10 -1.74
C VAL A 6 -3.97 -1.64 -2.50
N VAL A 7 -3.39 -0.54 -2.07
CA VAL A 7 -2.15 0.02 -2.59
C VAL A 7 -1.23 0.19 -1.40
N ALA A 8 -0.29 -0.74 -1.22
CA ALA A 8 0.74 -0.65 -0.21
C ALA A 8 1.96 0.05 -0.81
N LEU A 9 2.23 1.28 -0.35
CA LEU A 9 3.39 2.05 -0.74
C LEU A 9 4.53 1.75 0.22
N ILE A 10 5.67 1.33 -0.31
CA ILE A 10 6.91 1.15 0.46
C ILE A 10 7.69 2.45 0.37
N CYS A 11 7.82 3.12 1.50
CA CYS A 11 8.41 4.45 1.58
C CYS A 11 9.75 4.37 2.30
N ALA A 12 10.75 5.13 1.85
CA ALA A 12 11.98 5.30 2.61
C ALA A 12 11.68 6.02 3.94
N SER A 13 12.34 5.62 5.03
CA SER A 13 12.24 6.26 6.34
C SER A 13 12.60 7.76 6.32
N SER A 14 13.42 8.18 5.34
CA SER A 14 13.80 9.58 5.11
C SER A 14 12.69 10.43 4.46
N VAL A 15 11.65 9.82 3.89
CA VAL A 15 10.53 10.52 3.25
C VAL A 15 9.41 10.68 4.26
N GLN A 16 8.92 11.90 4.45
CA GLN A 16 7.82 12.15 5.38
C GLN A 16 6.53 11.47 4.89
N MET A 17 5.74 10.98 5.84
CA MET A 17 4.49 10.26 5.55
C MET A 17 3.52 10.99 4.60
N PRO A 18 3.30 12.33 4.65
CA PRO A 18 2.47 13.01 3.65
C PRO A 18 3.06 12.96 2.23
N ASP A 19 4.38 13.07 2.09
CA ASP A 19 5.09 13.15 0.81
C ASP A 19 5.30 11.80 0.12
N CYS A 20 5.17 10.69 0.86
CA CYS A 20 5.19 9.38 0.22
C CYS A 20 3.90 9.14 -0.59
N SER A 21 4.07 9.07 -1.91
CA SER A 21 3.04 8.88 -2.92
C SER A 21 3.45 7.75 -3.85
N ARG A 22 2.61 7.41 -4.84
CA ARG A 22 2.97 6.40 -5.86
C ARG A 22 4.22 6.79 -6.66
N GLU A 23 4.53 8.08 -6.77
CA GLU A 23 5.66 8.59 -7.56
C GLU A 23 6.96 8.61 -6.74
N THR A 24 6.86 8.69 -5.41
CA THR A 24 8.00 8.82 -4.50
C THR A 24 8.27 7.56 -3.67
N ALA A 25 7.37 6.57 -3.73
CA ALA A 25 7.57 5.28 -3.09
C ALA A 25 8.72 4.50 -3.77
N LEU A 26 9.47 3.76 -2.96
CA LEU A 26 10.49 2.83 -3.43
C LEU A 26 9.88 1.65 -4.17
N ASP A 27 8.70 1.21 -3.72
CA ASP A 27 7.95 0.12 -4.34
C ASP A 27 6.43 0.31 -4.10
N VAL A 28 5.63 -0.25 -5.00
CA VAL A 28 4.16 -0.12 -4.98
C VAL A 28 3.54 -1.49 -5.22
N ILE A 29 2.88 -2.02 -4.19
CA ILE A 29 2.24 -3.32 -4.25
C ILE A 29 0.73 -3.11 -4.29
N ILE A 30 0.09 -3.69 -5.30
CA ILE A 30 -1.36 -3.57 -5.52
C ILE A 30 -2.00 -4.94 -5.33
N GLY A 31 -3.05 -4.99 -4.53
CA GLY A 31 -3.83 -6.20 -4.28
C GLY A 31 -5.34 -5.94 -4.36
N PRO A 32 -6.14 -6.99 -4.58
CA PRO A 32 -7.59 -6.89 -4.49
C PRO A 32 -8.03 -6.70 -3.04
N ALA A 33 -9.08 -5.91 -2.83
CA ALA A 33 -9.88 -5.92 -1.62
C ALA A 33 -11.37 -5.83 -1.98
N HIS A 34 -12.19 -6.51 -1.20
CA HIS A 34 -13.64 -6.57 -1.36
C HIS A 34 -14.36 -5.57 -0.46
N THR A 35 -13.69 -5.06 0.59
CA THR A 35 -14.22 -4.04 1.51
C THR A 35 -13.16 -3.03 1.95
N LEU A 36 -13.58 -1.87 2.47
CA LEU A 36 -12.66 -0.86 3.01
C LEU A 36 -11.92 -1.36 4.26
N GLN A 37 -12.60 -2.12 5.15
CA GLN A 37 -11.95 -2.72 6.32
C GLN A 37 -10.88 -3.72 5.91
N GLU A 38 -11.19 -4.60 4.96
CA GLU A 38 -10.20 -5.54 4.42
C GLU A 38 -9.01 -4.79 3.85
N CYS A 39 -9.24 -3.72 3.09
CA CYS A 39 -8.14 -2.96 2.49
C CYS A 39 -7.15 -2.40 3.53
N LEU A 40 -7.65 -1.83 4.63
CA LEU A 40 -6.79 -1.28 5.69
C LEU A 40 -5.96 -2.36 6.39
N ILE A 41 -6.53 -3.56 6.56
CA ILE A 41 -5.85 -4.71 7.20
C ILE A 41 -4.86 -5.37 6.24
N GLN A 42 -5.20 -5.48 4.95
CA GLN A 42 -4.41 -6.20 3.96
C GLN A 42 -3.14 -5.47 3.52
N GLY A 43 -3.07 -4.14 3.60
CA GLY A 43 -1.90 -3.38 3.15
C GLY A 43 -0.57 -3.82 3.76
N PRO A 44 -0.43 -3.86 5.10
CA PRO A 44 0.79 -4.36 5.74
C PRO A 44 1.08 -5.83 5.45
N VAL A 45 0.04 -6.66 5.34
CA VAL A 45 0.18 -8.10 5.04
C VAL A 45 0.73 -8.30 3.63
N LEU A 46 0.23 -7.55 2.64
CA LEU A 46 0.71 -7.56 1.27
C LEU A 46 2.18 -7.12 1.19
N ALA A 47 2.53 -6.01 1.85
CA ALA A 47 3.90 -5.54 1.91
C ALA A 47 4.84 -6.58 2.53
N ALA A 48 4.45 -7.20 3.66
CA ALA A 48 5.23 -8.24 4.30
C ALA A 48 5.39 -9.49 3.40
N SER A 49 4.32 -9.91 2.71
CA SER A 49 4.36 -11.05 1.79
C SER A 49 5.28 -10.82 0.59
N ALA A 50 5.49 -9.56 0.21
CA ALA A 50 6.42 -9.14 -0.83
C ALA A 50 7.86 -8.93 -0.32
N GLY A 51 8.13 -9.18 0.97
CA GLY A 51 9.46 -9.07 1.57
C GLY A 51 9.73 -7.79 2.36
N HIS A 52 8.80 -6.83 2.42
CA HIS A 52 8.99 -5.53 3.06
C HIS A 52 8.58 -5.49 4.55
N GLY A 53 8.56 -6.63 5.23
CA GLY A 53 8.08 -6.75 6.61
C GLY A 53 9.12 -6.45 7.70
N GLY A 54 10.40 -6.35 7.36
CA GLY A 54 11.51 -6.28 8.33
C GLY A 54 12.52 -5.14 8.09
N ASP A 55 12.32 -4.31 7.06
CA ASP A 55 13.25 -3.25 6.71
C ASP A 55 13.09 -2.04 7.64
N THR A 56 14.07 -1.81 8.52
CA THR A 56 14.07 -0.65 9.43
C THR A 56 14.25 0.69 8.73
N ASN A 57 14.70 0.68 7.48
CA ASN A 57 14.88 1.88 6.67
C ASN A 57 13.67 2.20 5.77
N THR A 58 12.58 1.44 5.90
CA THR A 58 11.35 1.67 5.15
C THR A 58 10.13 1.63 6.06
N TYR A 59 9.02 2.17 5.59
CA TYR A 59 7.72 2.00 6.21
C TYR A 59 6.65 1.78 5.15
N VAL A 60 5.55 1.14 5.57
CA VAL A 60 4.43 0.84 4.69
C VAL A 60 3.33 1.88 4.88
N LYS A 61 2.90 2.52 3.79
CA LYS A 61 1.73 3.40 3.76
C LYS A 61 0.64 2.76 2.92
N THR A 62 -0.45 2.35 3.58
CA THR A 62 -1.61 1.74 2.92
C THR A 62 -2.56 2.80 2.38
N ARG A 63 -2.98 2.65 1.13
CA ARG A 63 -4.06 3.42 0.49
C ARG A 63 -5.12 2.47 -0.06
N CYS A 64 -6.38 2.86 0.07
CA CYS A 64 -7.52 2.16 -0.49
C CYS A 64 -8.08 2.99 -1.62
N GLU A 65 -8.10 2.43 -2.82
CA GLU A 65 -8.60 3.10 -4.00
C GLU A 65 -9.76 2.30 -4.58
N GLN A 66 -10.77 2.99 -5.12
CA GLN A 66 -11.77 2.30 -5.91
C GLN A 66 -11.19 2.03 -7.30
N ARG A 67 -11.30 0.78 -7.76
CA ARG A 67 -10.95 0.43 -9.13
C ARG A 67 -11.88 1.22 -10.04
N LYS A 68 -11.30 2.13 -10.84
CA LYS A 68 -12.06 2.77 -11.92
C LYS A 68 -12.28 1.71 -12.99
N GLU A 69 -13.52 1.21 -13.08
CA GLU A 69 -13.99 0.45 -14.25
C GLU A 69 -13.96 1.44 -15.44
N ARG A 70 -12.99 1.27 -16.35
CA ARG A 70 -12.88 2.06 -17.58
C ARG A 70 -13.34 1.23 -18.76
#